data_AF-A0A1A8RPU1-F1
#
_entry.id   AF-A0A1A8RPU1-F1
#
_cell.length_a   1.000
_cell.length_b   1.000
_cell.length_c   1.000
_cell.angle_alpha   90.00
_cell.angle_beta   90.00
_cell.angle_gamma   90.00
#
_symmetry.space_group_name_H-M   'P 1'
#
loop_
_entity.id
_entity.type
_entity.pdbx_description
1 polymer ?
#
loop_
_entity_poly.entity_id
_entity_poly.type
_entity_poly.pdbx_seq_one_letter_code
_entity_poly.pdbx_strand_id
1 'polypeptide(L)'
;AHHSIIEHQRKQTIQSLALTIFLGFYFTILQAIEYYEAPFTIADGIYGSTFFVATGFHGLHVIIGSSFLLVCLLRQINFHFTSQHHFGFEAAA
;
A
#
# COMPACT_ATOMS: atom_id res chain seq x y z
N ALA A 1 0.44 3.89 -13.27
CA ALA A 1 -0.95 3.42 -13.08
C ALA A 1 -1.96 4.53 -13.40
N HIS A 2 -1.94 5.66 -12.68
CA HIS A 2 -2.90 6.76 -12.89
C HIS A 2 -2.94 7.28 -14.34
N HIS A 3 -1.78 7.64 -14.90
CA HIS A 3 -1.69 8.12 -16.29
C HIS A 3 -2.24 7.09 -17.30
N SER A 4 -1.91 5.82 -17.12
CA SER A 4 -2.40 4.72 -17.95
C SER A 4 -3.92 4.52 -17.88
N ILE A 5 -4.59 4.89 -16.77
CA ILE A 5 -6.06 4.86 -16.67
C ILE A 5 -6.69 5.96 -17.53
N ILE A 6 -6.10 7.16 -17.49
CA ILE A 6 -6.56 8.32 -18.26
C ILE A 6 -6.34 8.09 -19.76
N GLU A 7 -5.21 7.48 -20.13
CA GLU A 7 -4.86 7.15 -21.52
C GLU A 7 -5.51 5.86 -22.06
N HIS A 8 -6.46 5.26 -21.31
CA HIS A 8 -7.12 4.00 -21.68
C HIS A 8 -6.18 2.78 -21.85
N GLN A 9 -4.95 2.85 -21.34
CA GLN A 9 -3.95 1.79 -21.36
C GLN A 9 -4.16 0.79 -20.21
N ARG A 10 -5.19 -0.07 -20.35
CA ARG A 10 -5.63 -0.98 -19.28
C ARG A 10 -4.56 -1.98 -18.83
N LYS A 11 -3.83 -2.60 -19.78
CA LYS A 11 -2.78 -3.57 -19.44
C LYS A 11 -1.67 -2.93 -18.61
N GLN A 12 -1.24 -1.74 -19.00
CA GLN A 12 -0.22 -0.98 -18.27
C GLN A 12 -0.74 -0.55 -16.89
N THR A 13 -2.00 -0.13 -16.79
CA THR A 13 -2.63 0.19 -15.49
C THR A 13 -2.56 -0.99 -14.54
N ILE A 14 -3.01 -2.17 -15.00
CA ILE A 14 -3.04 -3.40 -14.19
C ILE A 14 -1.62 -3.78 -13.77
N GLN A 15 -0.65 -3.75 -14.70
CA GLN A 15 0.75 -4.07 -14.41
C GLN A 15 1.38 -3.11 -13.40
N SER A 16 1.22 -1.79 -13.60
CA SER A 16 1.74 -0.79 -12.67
C SER A 16 1.10 -0.89 -11.29
N LEU A 17 -0.22 -1.06 -11.22
CA LEU A 17 -0.94 -1.15 -9.94
C LEU A 17 -0.58 -2.43 -9.18
N ALA A 18 -0.45 -3.56 -9.89
CA ALA A 18 0.04 -4.80 -9.30
C ALA A 18 1.47 -4.65 -8.75
N LEU A 19 2.35 -3.94 -9.47
CA LEU A 19 3.70 -3.64 -8.98
C LEU A 19 3.68 -2.78 -7.71
N THR A 20 2.84 -1.74 -7.66
CA THR A 20 2.69 -0.90 -6.46
C THR A 20 2.24 -1.72 -5.24
N ILE A 21 1.25 -2.60 -5.42
CA ILE A 21 0.77 -3.49 -4.36
C ILE A 21 1.88 -4.45 -3.90
N PHE A 22 2.63 -5.03 -4.85
CA PHE A 22 3.77 -5.90 -4.53
C PHE A 22 4.83 -5.17 -3.69
N LEU A 23 5.16 -3.92 -4.04
CA LEU A 23 6.10 -3.11 -3.27
C LEU A 23 5.59 -2.80 -1.85
N GLY A 24 4.28 -2.57 -1.69
CA GLY A 24 3.66 -2.37 -0.37
C GLY A 24 3.73 -3.63 0.52
N PHE A 25 3.46 -4.81 -0.04
CA PHE A 25 3.67 -6.08 0.66
C PHE A 25 5.14 -6.31 1.01
N TYR A 26 6.04 -6.04 0.07
CA TYR A 26 7.48 -6.15 0.30
C TYR A 26 7.95 -5.25 1.44
N PHE A 27 7.52 -3.99 1.47
CA PHE A 27 7.78 -3.07 2.58
C PHE A 27 7.25 -3.61 3.91
N THR A 28 6.04 -4.15 3.93
CA THR A 28 5.43 -4.71 5.16
C THR A 28 6.22 -5.90 5.70
N ILE A 29 6.75 -6.76 4.82
CA ILE A 29 7.62 -7.89 5.22
C ILE A 29 8.93 -7.36 5.80
N LEU A 30 9.57 -6.37 5.16
CA LEU A 30 10.79 -5.76 5.69
C LEU A 30 10.55 -5.13 7.06
N GLN A 31 9.42 -4.45 7.25
CA GLN A 31 9.05 -3.86 8.53
C GLN A 31 8.85 -4.93 9.62
N ALA A 32 8.25 -6.07 9.27
CA ALA A 32 8.10 -7.19 10.20
C ALA A 32 9.46 -7.82 10.59
N ILE A 33 10.39 -7.93 9.63
CA ILE A 33 11.75 -8.40 9.89
C ILE A 33 12.50 -7.40 10.79
N GLU A 34 12.38 -6.09 10.53
CA GLU A 34 12.96 -5.05 11.37
C GLU A 34 12.48 -5.17 12.82
N TYR A 35 11.17 -5.41 13.03
CA TYR A 35 10.60 -5.59 14.36
C TYR A 35 11.06 -6.86 15.07
N TYR A 36 11.32 -7.93 14.32
CA TYR A 36 11.80 -9.19 14.88
C TYR A 36 13.29 -9.13 15.26
N GLU A 37 14.10 -8.48 14.43
CA GLU A 37 15.57 -8.36 14.64
C GLU A 37 15.94 -7.22 15.61
N ALA A 38 15.01 -6.31 15.92
CA ALA A 38 15.27 -5.20 16.84
C ALA A 38 15.68 -5.73 18.23
N PRO A 39 16.81 -5.27 18.81
CA PRO A 39 17.28 -5.73 20.12
C PRO A 39 16.53 -5.06 21.29
N PHE A 40 15.43 -4.38 21.00
CA PHE A 40 14.60 -3.66 21.95
C PHE A 40 13.12 -3.86 21.58
N THR A 41 12.26 -3.60 22.55
CA THR A 41 10.83 -3.84 22.51
C THR A 41 10.08 -2.53 22.78
N ILE A 42 8.75 -2.56 22.63
CA ILE A 42 7.89 -1.41 22.97
C ILE A 42 8.00 -1.01 24.45
N ALA A 43 8.40 -1.94 25.33
CA ALA A 43 8.54 -1.70 26.76
C ALA A 43 9.87 -1.05 27.15
N ASP A 44 10.83 -0.90 26.21
CA ASP A 44 12.17 -0.35 26.47
C ASP A 44 12.18 1.19 26.48
N GLY A 45 11.50 1.74 27.49
CA GLY A 45 11.47 3.17 27.79
C GLY A 45 10.91 4.03 26.64
N ILE A 46 11.27 5.32 26.67
CA ILE A 46 10.74 6.31 25.71
C ILE A 46 11.18 5.99 24.28
N TYR A 47 12.38 5.43 24.09
CA TYR A 47 12.89 5.09 22.76
C TYR A 47 12.06 3.96 22.12
N GLY A 48 11.94 2.81 22.79
CA GLY A 48 11.16 1.69 22.29
C GLY A 48 9.69 2.05 22.09
N SER A 49 9.09 2.73 23.05
CA SER A 49 7.69 3.18 22.96
C SER A 49 7.45 4.12 21.77
N THR A 50 8.29 5.14 21.57
CA THR A 50 8.09 6.07 20.44
C THR A 50 8.37 5.42 19.09
N PHE A 51 9.39 4.57 18.99
CA PHE A 51 9.72 3.82 17.78
C PHE A 51 8.56 2.94 17.33
N PHE A 52 8.11 2.00 18.18
CA PHE A 52 7.09 1.02 17.79
C PHE A 52 5.70 1.63 17.61
N VAL A 53 5.34 2.68 18.37
CA VAL A 53 4.06 3.36 18.16
C VAL A 53 4.06 4.12 16.84
N ALA A 54 5.07 4.96 16.58
CA ALA A 54 5.10 5.78 15.37
C ALA A 54 5.20 4.91 14.10
N THR A 55 6.15 3.97 14.07
CA THR A 55 6.33 3.08 12.92
C THR A 55 5.21 2.06 12.81
N GLY A 56 4.60 1.64 13.92
CA GLY A 56 3.51 0.67 13.93
C GLY A 56 2.22 1.27 13.38
N PHE A 57 1.90 2.52 13.75
CA PHE A 57 0.80 3.24 13.13
C PHE A 57 1.06 3.49 11.64
N HIS A 58 2.28 3.85 11.26
CA HIS A 58 2.63 3.95 9.83
C HIS A 58 2.42 2.61 9.10
N GLY A 59 2.92 1.50 9.66
CA GLY A 59 2.74 0.15 9.11
C GLY A 59 1.27 -0.23 8.96
N LEU A 60 0.43 0.10 9.94
CA LEU A 60 -1.03 -0.05 9.82
C LEU A 60 -1.60 0.72 8.62
N HIS A 61 -1.20 1.99 8.43
CA HIS A 61 -1.65 2.78 7.28
C HIS A 61 -1.18 2.17 5.95
N VAL A 62 0.05 1.62 5.88
CA VAL A 62 0.56 0.94 4.68
C VAL A 62 -0.26 -0.32 4.36
N ILE A 63 -0.65 -1.11 5.37
CA ILE A 63 -1.48 -2.31 5.18
C ILE A 63 -2.88 -1.92 4.66
N ILE A 64 -3.50 -0.90 5.25
CA ILE A 64 -4.81 -0.39 4.82
C ILE A 64 -4.72 0.14 3.38
N GLY A 65 -3.71 0.95 3.07
CA GLY A 65 -3.48 1.50 1.73
C GLY A 65 -3.26 0.40 0.69
N SER A 66 -2.43 -0.61 0.99
CA SER A 66 -2.17 -1.75 0.11
C SER A 66 -3.44 -2.57 -0.14
N SER A 67 -4.29 -2.75 0.88
CA SER A 67 -5.59 -3.40 0.76
C SER A 67 -6.56 -2.59 -0.11
N PHE A 68 -6.56 -1.27 0.03
CA PHE A 68 -7.38 -0.38 -0.79
C PHE A 68 -6.95 -0.43 -2.26
N LEU A 69 -5.64 -0.37 -2.54
CA LEU A 69 -5.10 -0.53 -3.88
C LEU A 69 -5.43 -1.90 -4.48
N LEU A 70 -5.42 -2.97 -3.68
CA LEU A 70 -5.84 -4.30 -4.11
C LEU A 70 -7.31 -4.32 -4.55
N VAL A 71 -8.21 -3.70 -3.78
CA VAL A 71 -9.61 -3.55 -4.18
C VAL A 71 -9.72 -2.76 -5.49
N CYS A 72 -8.94 -1.69 -5.66
CA CYS A 72 -8.88 -0.93 -6.91
C CYS A 72 -8.36 -1.79 -8.08
N LEU A 73 -7.39 -2.68 -7.87
CA LEU A 73 -6.91 -3.60 -8.90
C LEU A 73 -8.01 -4.58 -9.33
N LEU A 74 -8.73 -5.18 -8.38
CA LEU A 74 -9.85 -6.07 -8.67
C LEU A 74 -10.95 -5.34 -9.45
N ARG A 75 -11.28 -4.10 -9.06
CA ARG A 75 -12.23 -3.25 -9.79
C ARG A 75 -11.76 -2.92 -11.20
N GLN A 76 -10.47 -2.66 -11.41
CA GLN A 76 -9.89 -2.42 -12.73
C GLN A 76 -9.94 -3.68 -13.63
N ILE A 77 -9.72 -4.87 -13.05
CA ILE A 77 -9.83 -6.17 -13.73
C ILE A 77 -11.30 -6.48 -14.08
N ASN A 78 -12.26 -6.02 -13.29
CA ASN A 78 -13.70 -6.17 -13.54
C ASN A 78 -14.32 -5.02 -14.37
N PHE A 79 -13.50 -4.14 -14.96
CA PHE A 79 -13.96 -3.03 -15.82
C PHE A 79 -14.85 -1.99 -15.11
N HIS A 80 -14.72 -1.83 -13.79
CA HIS A 80 -15.53 -0.86 -13.03
C HIS A 80 -15.05 0.59 -13.12
N PHE A 81 -13.84 0.83 -13.61
CA PHE A 81 -13.28 2.18 -13.76
C PHE A 81 -13.26 2.61 -15.23
N THR A 82 -13.56 3.89 -15.46
CA THR A 82 -13.43 4.54 -16.76
C THR A 82 -12.37 5.64 -16.69
N SER A 83 -11.89 6.12 -17.84
CA SER A 83 -10.90 7.21 -17.89
C SER A 83 -11.38 8.54 -17.30
N GLN A 84 -12.69 8.71 -17.12
CA GLN A 84 -13.32 9.93 -16.60
C GLN A 84 -13.89 9.74 -15.18
N HIS A 85 -14.11 8.49 -14.75
CA HIS A 85 -14.75 8.19 -13.47
C HIS A 85 -14.00 7.07 -12.74
N HIS A 86 -13.00 7.47 -11.96
CA HIS A 86 -12.15 6.57 -11.18
C HIS A 86 -11.73 7.18 -9.82
N PHE A 87 -12.62 7.94 -9.17
CA PHE A 87 -12.34 8.55 -7.86
C PHE A 87 -11.88 7.55 -6.79
N GLY A 88 -12.41 6.33 -6.79
CA GLY A 88 -11.96 5.29 -5.86
C GLY A 88 -10.49 4.90 -6.05
N PHE A 89 -9.94 5.04 -7.25
CA PHE A 89 -8.51 4.89 -7.53
C PHE A 89 -7.74 6.15 -7.13
N GLU A 90 -8.28 7.35 -7.38
CA GLU A 90 -7.67 8.62 -6.95
C GLU A 90 -7.55 8.73 -5.42
N ALA A 91 -8.56 8.26 -4.67
CA ALA A 91 -8.55 8.27 -3.21
C ALA A 91 -7.60 7.23 -2.59
N ALA A 92 -7.15 6.25 -3.38
CA ALA A 92 -6.21 5.21 -2.94
C ALA A 92 -4.76 5.53 -3.33
N ALA A 93 -4.55 6.51 -4.20
CA ALA A 93 -3.24 6.96 -4.70
C ALA A 93 -2.71 8.13 -3.87
#